data_AF-H2Y3M5-F1
#
_entry.id   AF-H2Y3M5-F1
#
_cell.length_a   1.000
_cell.length_b   1.000
_cell.length_c   1.000
_cell.angle_alpha   90.00
_cell.angle_beta   90.00
_cell.angle_gamma   90.00
#
_symmetry.space_group_name_H-M   'P 1'
#
loop_
_entity.id
_entity.type
_entity.pdbx_description
1 polymer ?
#
loop_
_entity_poly.entity_id
_entity_poly.type
_entity_poly.pdbx_seq_one_letter_code
_entity_poly.pdbx_strand_id
1 'polypeptide(L)'
;MAEQMEKTKRMRSYVLKEILKTEQDYVETLKFLCSVFMERLQNREDDENDKLIPQGSVLLLLSNVEDLYKFHRELLTTMEEALNPEVTYDKKIGAAFLKYKSSFEVYAPYCSNHERAQKKLNELTENP
;
A
#
# COMPACT_ATOMS: atom_id res chain seq x y z
N MET A 1 -29.79 -26.15 9.37
CA MET A 1 -28.57 -26.43 8.57
C MET A 1 -28.48 -25.57 7.31
N ALA A 2 -29.50 -25.52 6.44
CA ALA A 2 -29.49 -24.68 5.24
C ALA A 2 -29.31 -23.18 5.51
N GLU A 3 -30.01 -22.64 6.53
CA GLU A 3 -29.89 -21.23 6.93
C GLU A 3 -28.47 -20.85 7.39
N GLN A 4 -27.82 -21.74 8.14
CA GLN A 4 -26.43 -21.54 8.58
C GLN A 4 -25.47 -21.51 7.39
N MET A 5 -25.67 -22.37 6.39
CA MET A 5 -24.86 -22.40 5.17
C MET A 5 -25.02 -21.11 4.36
N GLU A 6 -26.24 -20.61 4.21
CA GLU A 6 -26.50 -19.34 3.51
C GLU A 6 -25.91 -18.14 4.25
N LYS A 7 -25.96 -18.14 5.59
CA LYS A 7 -25.28 -17.12 6.40
C LYS A 7 -23.76 -17.15 6.18
N THR A 8 -23.14 -18.33 6.17
CA THR A 8 -21.69 -18.47 5.91
C THR A 8 -21.31 -18.00 4.50
N LYS A 9 -22.10 -18.36 3.47
CA LYS A 9 -21.86 -17.87 2.10
C LYS A 9 -21.93 -16.36 2.02
N ARG A 10 -22.99 -15.75 2.60
CA ARG A 10 -23.14 -14.30 2.63
C ARG A 10 -21.97 -13.62 3.34
N MET A 11 -21.56 -14.15 4.50
CA MET A 11 -20.40 -13.63 5.23
C MET A 11 -19.13 -13.68 4.39
N ARG A 12 -18.88 -14.80 3.69
CA ARG A 12 -17.72 -14.94 2.82
C ARG A 12 -17.74 -13.92 1.68
N SER A 13 -18.89 -13.65 1.06
CA SER A 13 -19.00 -12.58 0.06
C SER A 13 -18.64 -11.21 0.65
N TYR A 14 -19.06 -10.90 1.88
CA TYR A 14 -18.69 -9.63 2.54
C TYR A 14 -17.19 -9.54 2.80
N VAL A 15 -16.57 -10.61 3.33
CA VAL A 15 -15.12 -10.65 3.57
C VAL A 15 -14.34 -10.46 2.27
N LEU A 16 -14.74 -11.10 1.17
CA LEU A 16 -14.09 -10.91 -0.13
C LEU A 16 -14.22 -9.48 -0.64
N LYS A 17 -15.39 -8.84 -0.44
CA LYS A 17 -15.62 -7.43 -0.82
C LYS A 17 -14.76 -6.49 0.03
N GLU A 18 -14.70 -6.74 1.34
CA GLU A 18 -13.91 -5.94 2.27
C GLU A 18 -12.41 -6.03 1.92
N ILE A 19 -11.88 -7.25 1.75
CA ILE A 19 -10.48 -7.46 1.36
C ILE A 19 -10.14 -6.73 0.05
N LEU A 20 -11.00 -6.82 -0.96
CA LEU A 20 -10.76 -6.11 -2.22
C LEU A 20 -10.79 -4.59 -2.03
N LYS A 21 -11.77 -4.08 -1.28
CA LYS A 21 -11.94 -2.65 -1.06
C LYS A 21 -10.78 -2.05 -0.27
N THR A 22 -10.36 -2.71 0.80
CA THR A 22 -9.25 -2.24 1.63
C THR A 22 -7.93 -2.29 0.87
N GLU A 23 -7.74 -3.28 0.00
CA GLU A 23 -6.57 -3.35 -0.88
C GLU A 23 -6.55 -2.20 -1.91
N GLN A 24 -7.70 -1.85 -2.49
CA GLN A 24 -7.83 -0.69 -3.37
C GLN A 24 -7.46 0.62 -2.66
N ASP A 25 -8.01 0.83 -1.45
CA ASP A 25 -7.72 2.02 -0.63
C ASP A 25 -6.23 2.09 -0.25
N TYR A 26 -5.62 0.93 0.04
CA TYR A 26 -4.20 0.84 0.36
C TYR A 26 -3.31 1.18 -0.85
N VAL A 27 -3.61 0.64 -2.04
CA VAL A 27 -2.87 0.96 -3.28
C VAL A 27 -3.01 2.44 -3.64
N GLU A 28 -4.18 3.05 -3.45
CA GLU A 28 -4.37 4.49 -3.65
C GLU A 28 -3.53 5.31 -2.67
N THR A 29 -3.45 4.90 -1.41
CA THR A 29 -2.59 5.54 -0.40
C THR A 29 -1.11 5.46 -0.79
N LEU A 30 -0.64 4.28 -1.22
CA LEU A 30 0.73 4.09 -1.68
C LEU A 30 1.03 4.93 -2.93
N LYS A 31 0.10 4.98 -3.88
CA LYS A 31 0.20 5.84 -5.06
C LYS A 31 0.37 7.30 -4.66
N PHE A 32 -0.47 7.77 -3.73
CA PHE A 32 -0.41 9.14 -3.23
C PHE A 32 0.95 9.47 -2.60
N LEU A 33 1.51 8.56 -1.80
CA LEU A 33 2.86 8.72 -1.24
C LEU A 33 3.93 8.82 -2.34
N CYS A 34 3.86 8.00 -3.38
CA CYS A 34 4.81 8.05 -4.48
C CYS A 34 4.65 9.32 -5.34
N SER A 35 3.45 9.58 -5.86
CA SER A 35 3.25 10.67 -6.84
C SER A 35 3.11 12.05 -6.23
N VAL A 36 2.55 12.19 -5.03
CA VAL A 36 2.31 13.52 -4.45
C VAL A 36 3.46 13.97 -3.56
N PHE A 37 4.11 13.07 -2.83
CA PHE A 37 5.22 13.45 -1.97
C PHE A 37 6.57 13.30 -2.67
N MET A 38 6.86 12.14 -3.26
CA MET A 38 8.18 11.91 -3.85
C MET A 38 8.44 12.84 -5.04
N GLU A 39 7.51 12.90 -5.99
CA GLU A 39 7.63 13.76 -7.18
C GLU A 39 7.70 15.26 -6.80
N ARG A 40 6.87 15.72 -5.86
CA ARG A 40 6.89 17.13 -5.40
C ARG A 40 8.11 17.48 -4.57
N LEU A 41 8.78 16.53 -3.95
CA LEU A 41 10.01 16.77 -3.17
C LEU A 41 11.26 16.63 -4.04
N GLN A 42 11.20 15.86 -5.12
CA GLN A 42 12.30 15.68 -6.08
C GLN A 42 12.35 16.78 -7.15
N ASN A 43 11.20 17.27 -7.63
CA ASN A 43 11.13 18.30 -8.68
C ASN A 43 11.18 19.74 -8.14
N ARG A 44 11.68 19.96 -6.92
CA ARG A 44 11.89 21.31 -6.35
C ARG A 44 13.25 21.87 -6.78
N GLU A 45 13.39 22.19 -8.05
CA GLU A 45 14.65 22.79 -8.54
C GLU A 45 14.73 24.32 -8.30
N ASP A 46 13.62 25.02 -8.01
CA ASP A 46 13.57 26.48 -8.16
C ASP A 46 13.16 27.33 -6.93
N ASP A 47 12.90 26.74 -5.74
CA ASP A 47 12.50 27.53 -4.57
C ASP A 47 13.62 27.62 -3.53
N GLU A 48 14.47 28.66 -3.66
CA GLU A 48 15.58 28.92 -2.73
C GLU A 48 15.13 29.13 -1.26
N ASN A 49 13.84 29.35 -1.01
CA ASN A 49 13.26 29.51 0.32
C ASN A 49 12.73 28.19 0.93
N ASP A 50 12.61 27.10 0.15
CA ASP A 50 12.05 25.81 0.60
C ASP A 50 13.16 24.77 0.86
N LYS A 51 14.17 25.18 1.65
CA LYS A 51 15.30 24.34 2.10
C LYS A 51 14.94 23.43 3.28
N LEU A 52 13.65 23.25 3.57
CA LEU A 52 13.20 22.55 4.77
C LEU A 52 13.54 21.05 4.76
N ILE A 53 13.51 20.38 3.60
CA ILE A 53 13.73 18.93 3.52
C ILE A 53 14.86 18.61 2.52
N PRO A 54 16.06 18.23 2.99
CA PRO A 54 17.13 17.76 2.12
C PRO A 54 16.70 16.54 1.30
N GLN A 55 17.13 16.44 0.04
CA GLN A 55 16.74 15.35 -0.87
C GLN A 55 17.04 13.95 -0.30
N GLY A 56 18.14 13.78 0.43
CA GLY A 56 18.45 12.53 1.15
C GLY A 56 17.47 12.18 2.28
N SER A 57 16.79 13.19 2.85
CA SER A 57 15.72 12.97 3.84
C SER A 57 14.45 12.43 3.18
N VAL A 58 14.17 12.75 1.92
CA VAL A 58 13.02 12.22 1.17
C VAL A 58 13.14 10.70 1.02
N LEU A 59 14.33 10.23 0.62
CA LEU A 59 14.62 8.79 0.51
C LEU A 59 14.55 8.09 1.87
N LEU A 60 15.03 8.74 2.95
CA LEU A 60 14.91 8.20 4.29
C LEU A 60 13.45 8.15 4.78
N LEU A 61 12.64 9.16 4.48
CA LEU A 61 11.25 9.24 4.93
C LEU A 61 10.35 8.24 4.20
N LEU A 62 10.57 8.07 2.89
CA LEU A 62 9.72 7.23 2.04
C LEU A 62 10.28 5.81 1.84
N SER A 63 11.55 5.56 2.18
CA SER A 63 12.19 4.25 2.04
C SER A 63 11.97 3.67 0.62
N ASN A 64 11.61 2.40 0.54
CA ASN A 64 11.22 1.67 -0.65
C ASN A 64 9.70 1.62 -0.86
N VAL A 65 8.97 2.71 -0.59
CA VAL A 65 7.50 2.78 -0.79
C VAL A 65 7.07 2.52 -2.24
N GLU A 66 7.93 2.82 -3.22
CA GLU A 66 7.67 2.52 -4.63
C GLU A 66 7.64 1.01 -4.89
N ASP A 67 8.49 0.23 -4.22
CA ASP A 67 8.49 -1.23 -4.33
C ASP A 67 7.21 -1.82 -3.72
N LEU A 68 6.79 -1.29 -2.56
CA LEU A 68 5.50 -1.64 -1.95
C LEU A 68 4.35 -1.34 -2.90
N TYR A 69 4.33 -0.14 -3.48
CA TYR A 69 3.29 0.27 -4.41
C TYR A 69 3.23 -0.63 -5.66
N LYS A 70 4.39 -0.92 -6.26
CA LYS A 70 4.48 -1.79 -7.44
C LYS A 70 3.94 -3.18 -7.13
N PHE A 71 4.38 -3.77 -6.02
CA PHE A 71 3.91 -5.08 -5.58
C PHE A 71 2.40 -5.08 -5.34
N HIS A 72 1.89 -4.16 -4.53
CA HIS A 72 0.46 -4.14 -4.19
C HIS A 72 -0.44 -3.85 -5.39
N ARG A 73 0.03 -3.05 -6.37
CA ARG A 73 -0.68 -2.86 -7.64
C ARG A 73 -0.84 -4.19 -8.41
N GLU A 74 0.20 -5.02 -8.49
CA GLU A 74 0.15 -6.33 -9.15
C GLU A 74 -0.75 -7.33 -8.40
N LEU A 75 -0.69 -7.31 -7.06
CA LEU A 75 -1.57 -8.11 -6.20
C LEU A 75 -3.04 -7.72 -6.42
N LEU A 76 -3.35 -6.42 -6.38
CA LEU A 76 -4.69 -5.89 -6.59
C LEU A 76 -5.25 -6.29 -7.95
N THR A 77 -4.51 -6.10 -9.04
CA THR A 77 -4.95 -6.52 -10.39
C THR A 77 -5.31 -8.01 -10.43
N THR A 78 -4.48 -8.85 -9.80
CA THR A 78 -4.74 -10.31 -9.76
C THR A 78 -6.00 -10.64 -8.94
N MET A 79 -6.26 -9.89 -7.87
CA MET A 79 -7.47 -10.04 -7.05
C MET A 79 -8.72 -9.56 -7.79
N GLU A 80 -8.64 -8.43 -8.48
CA GLU A 80 -9.72 -7.89 -9.31
C GLU A 80 -10.11 -8.88 -10.42
N GLU A 81 -9.12 -9.44 -11.13
CA GLU A 81 -9.34 -10.49 -12.14
C GLU A 81 -10.03 -11.73 -11.56
N ALA A 82 -9.58 -12.20 -10.38
CA ALA A 82 -10.16 -13.37 -9.72
C ALA A 82 -11.61 -13.14 -9.25
N LEU A 83 -11.97 -11.88 -8.94
CA LEU A 83 -13.27 -11.50 -8.41
C LEU A 83 -14.23 -10.91 -9.47
N ASN A 84 -13.79 -10.72 -10.71
CA ASN A 84 -14.61 -10.24 -11.83
C ASN A 84 -15.63 -11.34 -12.27
N PRO A 85 -16.84 -10.98 -12.75
CA PRO A 85 -17.48 -9.66 -12.75
C PRO A 85 -18.15 -9.28 -11.42
N GLU A 86 -18.31 -10.23 -10.51
CA GLU A 86 -18.95 -10.01 -9.22
C GLU A 86 -18.23 -10.77 -8.10
N VAL A 87 -18.09 -10.09 -6.96
CA VAL A 87 -17.50 -10.65 -5.74
C VAL A 87 -18.51 -11.58 -5.05
N THR A 88 -18.44 -12.87 -5.37
CA THR A 88 -19.29 -13.93 -4.80
C THR A 88 -18.51 -14.92 -3.94
N TYR A 89 -19.19 -15.63 -3.04
CA TYR A 89 -18.59 -16.52 -2.05
C TYR A 89 -17.81 -17.69 -2.66
N ASP A 90 -18.12 -18.11 -3.89
CA ASP A 90 -17.47 -19.23 -4.57
C ASP A 90 -16.10 -18.85 -5.18
N LYS A 91 -15.80 -17.54 -5.29
CA LYS A 91 -14.52 -17.04 -5.78
C LYS A 91 -13.37 -17.34 -4.81
N LYS A 92 -12.17 -17.39 -5.37
CA LYS A 92 -10.93 -17.77 -4.66
C LYS A 92 -9.82 -16.78 -4.96
N ILE A 93 -9.39 -16.05 -3.92
CA ILE A 93 -8.25 -15.13 -3.98
C ILE A 93 -6.97 -15.74 -3.39
N GLY A 94 -7.05 -16.90 -2.73
CA GLY A 94 -5.89 -17.52 -2.06
C GLY A 94 -4.71 -17.81 -3.00
N ALA A 95 -4.98 -18.10 -4.28
CA ALA A 95 -3.93 -18.29 -5.28
C ALA A 95 -3.11 -17.01 -5.52
N ALA A 96 -3.72 -15.82 -5.43
CA ALA A 96 -3.02 -14.55 -5.53
C ALA A 96 -2.01 -14.39 -4.37
N PHE A 97 -2.45 -14.63 -3.12
CA PHE A 97 -1.56 -14.56 -1.95
C PHE A 97 -0.41 -15.56 -2.02
N LEU A 98 -0.65 -16.78 -2.51
CA LEU A 98 0.42 -17.77 -2.69
C LEU A 98 1.41 -17.35 -3.78
N LYS A 99 0.91 -16.79 -4.90
CA LYS A 99 1.74 -16.28 -6.00
C LYS A 99 2.69 -15.18 -5.52
N TYR A 100 2.21 -14.25 -4.69
CA TYR A 100 2.98 -13.10 -4.23
C TYR A 100 3.57 -13.26 -2.82
N LYS A 101 3.55 -14.46 -2.23
CA LYS A 101 4.04 -14.69 -0.86
C LYS A 101 5.45 -14.13 -0.64
N SER A 102 6.37 -14.39 -1.56
CA SER A 102 7.75 -13.91 -1.45
C SER A 102 7.85 -12.40 -1.67
N SER A 103 6.97 -11.80 -2.47
CA SER A 103 6.96 -10.36 -2.75
C SER A 103 6.69 -9.52 -1.50
N PHE A 104 6.07 -10.07 -0.45
CA PHE A 104 5.93 -9.38 0.84
C PHE A 104 7.27 -9.11 1.54
N GLU A 105 8.39 -9.69 1.10
CA GLU A 105 9.72 -9.41 1.67
C GLU A 105 10.14 -7.94 1.55
N VAL A 106 9.54 -7.18 0.61
CA VAL A 106 9.76 -5.72 0.47
C VAL A 106 9.38 -4.94 1.73
N TYR A 107 8.56 -5.51 2.62
CA TYR A 107 8.28 -4.90 3.93
C TYR A 107 9.48 -4.92 4.88
N ALA A 108 10.43 -5.85 4.73
CA ALA A 108 11.57 -5.97 5.64
C ALA A 108 12.42 -4.67 5.70
N PRO A 109 12.90 -4.11 4.57
CA PRO A 109 13.60 -2.83 4.59
C PRO A 109 12.69 -1.66 4.99
N TYR A 110 11.41 -1.66 4.58
CA TYR A 110 10.47 -0.59 4.92
C TYR A 110 10.23 -0.48 6.44
N CYS A 111 9.90 -1.60 7.08
CA CYS A 111 9.64 -1.66 8.51
C CYS A 111 10.92 -1.38 9.33
N SER A 112 12.07 -1.89 8.87
CA SER A 112 13.36 -1.63 9.53
C SER A 112 13.76 -0.15 9.48
N ASN A 113 13.30 0.60 8.48
CA ASN A 113 13.55 2.02 8.33
C ASN A 113 12.54 2.92 9.07
N HIS A 114 11.39 2.38 9.48
CA HIS A 114 10.26 3.17 10.00
C HIS A 114 10.64 4.06 11.20
N GLU A 115 11.40 3.53 12.17
CA GLU A 115 11.85 4.29 13.33
C GLU A 115 12.74 5.49 12.94
N ARG A 116 13.64 5.30 11.96
CA ARG A 116 14.54 6.35 11.47
C ARG A 116 13.76 7.42 10.70
N ALA A 117 12.80 7.00 9.87
CA ALA A 117 11.91 7.91 9.16
C ALA A 117 11.10 8.77 10.14
N GLN A 118 10.52 8.15 11.18
CA GLN A 118 9.74 8.87 12.19
C GLN A 118 10.59 9.87 12.98
N LYS A 119 11.80 9.48 13.39
CA LYS A 119 12.73 10.40 14.05
C LYS A 119 13.08 11.58 13.14
N LYS A 120 13.37 11.32 11.87
CA LYS A 120 13.69 12.38 10.91
C LYS A 120 12.52 13.33 10.70
N LEU A 121 11.30 12.80 10.61
CA LEU A 121 10.10 13.61 10.48
C LEU A 121 9.93 14.55 11.68
N ASN A 122 10.11 14.03 12.90
CA ASN A 122 10.02 14.84 14.12
C ASN A 122 11.05 15.99 14.13
N GLU A 123 12.30 15.71 13.77
CA GLU A 123 13.37 16.72 13.66
C GLU A 123 13.00 17.85 12.68
N LEU A 124 12.37 17.51 11.55
CA LEU A 124 11.92 18.46 10.53
C LEU A 124 10.71 19.28 10.98
N THR A 125 9.87 18.73 11.87
CA THR A 125 8.70 19.44 12.41
C THR A 125 9.01 20.30 13.63
N GLU A 126 10.06 19.98 14.40
CA GLU A 126 10.46 20.71 15.61
C GLU A 126 11.35 21.93 15.33
N ASN A 127 12.00 21.99 14.15
CA ASN A 127 12.74 23.15 13.65
C ASN A 127 12.13 23.65 12.34
N PRO A 128 11.02 24.41 12.39
CA PRO A 128 10.35 24.98 11.22
C PRO A 128 11.15 26.10 10.55
#